data_AF-A0A0G0EQ42-F1
#
_entry.id   AF-A0A0G0EQ42-F1
#
_cell.length_a   1.000
_cell.length_b   1.000
_cell.length_c   1.000
_cell.angle_alpha   90.00
_cell.angle_beta   90.00
_cell.angle_gamma   90.00
#
_symmetry.space_group_name_H-M   'P 1'
#
loop_
_entity.id
_entity.type
_entity.pdbx_description
1 polymer ?
#
loop_
_entity_poly.entity_id
_entity_poly.type
_entity_poly.pdbx_seq_one_letter_code
_entity_poly.pdbx_strand_id
1 'polypeptide(L)'
;MIEPLYGLSSKEIVTSAERAQRIETVLKSQLTKQTNEFVDPAPVVKEGSEADFLIVYGQGPVLPGNLREHDDTQGDVNVYCRLNAVAAAAMYREGLTTKVILTGGRTGRQELKSEGELMKNIMVHEYGIPEEAILVEDKAGNTLQNYANSLEMEGGIKEGSRIMHLAAPHHTGRVHMMAKMYDLDGPTFSSEQVLRQVFDTAIRGEDYDTNFIGFDSNTARKITQNMHILFNADDNPNFFARATAENRWTEGLIQMPEYWIMQAAMINDEKRFIRILQTLKDIKMVLPECQHPLGKDLNYQENVIGPFLQRCGIDLSAIDFNNPEAIHVLMQRMRDVKRDLSPQVWDSIYGSEYANYENPEEWLPRIIADIDLVIAGIEGKAKGIHRPNFLRELLVPAENWLSERGIELPDEDNINKIDELLILKRSIQEKISN
;
A
#
# COMPACT_ATOMS: atom_id res chain seq x y z
N MET A 1 8.51 -30.77 -0.21
CA MET A 1 7.14 -30.25 -0.29
C MET A 1 7.25 -28.77 0.03
N ILE A 2 7.01 -27.91 -0.96
CA ILE A 2 7.16 -26.45 -0.82
C ILE A 2 5.82 -25.92 -0.30
N GLU A 3 5.82 -25.37 0.91
CA GLU A 3 4.66 -24.63 1.44
C GLU A 3 4.46 -23.33 0.64
N PRO A 4 3.23 -22.86 0.41
CA PRO A 4 3.00 -21.63 -0.34
C PRO A 4 3.49 -20.43 0.49
N LEU A 5 4.44 -19.68 -0.06
CA LEU A 5 5.08 -18.47 0.49
C LEU A 5 4.13 -17.32 0.89
N TYR A 6 2.81 -17.48 0.69
CA TYR A 6 1.81 -16.41 0.85
C TYR A 6 0.62 -16.79 1.72
N GLY A 7 0.64 -17.93 2.42
CA GLY A 7 -0.44 -18.31 3.36
C GLY A 7 -1.83 -18.50 2.73
N LEU A 8 -1.92 -18.50 1.40
CA LEU A 8 -3.17 -18.73 0.68
C LEU A 8 -3.59 -20.18 0.86
N SER A 9 -4.85 -20.38 1.23
CA SER A 9 -5.43 -21.72 1.29
C SER A 9 -5.39 -22.36 -0.11
N SER A 10 -5.35 -23.70 -0.17
CA SER A 10 -5.43 -24.44 -1.44
C SER A 10 -6.65 -24.05 -2.27
N LYS A 11 -7.73 -23.61 -1.62
CA LYS A 11 -8.96 -23.12 -2.26
C LYS A 11 -8.77 -21.75 -2.92
N GLU A 12 -8.00 -20.85 -2.32
CA GLU A 12 -7.69 -19.52 -2.87
C GLU A 12 -6.72 -19.58 -4.06
N ILE A 13 -5.78 -20.53 -4.03
CA ILE A 13 -4.87 -20.83 -5.15
C ILE A 13 -5.68 -21.35 -6.35
N VAL A 14 -6.64 -22.26 -6.12
CA VAL A 14 -7.53 -22.78 -7.17
C VAL A 14 -8.37 -21.67 -7.80
N THR A 15 -8.96 -20.78 -6.99
CA THR A 15 -9.75 -19.64 -7.53
C THR A 15 -8.90 -18.64 -8.32
N SER A 16 -7.61 -18.48 -7.98
CA SER A 16 -6.69 -17.62 -8.73
C SER A 16 -6.34 -18.23 -10.09
N ALA A 17 -6.13 -19.54 -10.15
CA ALA A 17 -5.89 -20.27 -11.41
C ALA A 17 -7.13 -20.28 -12.32
N GLU A 18 -8.32 -20.48 -11.76
CA GLU A 18 -9.59 -20.40 -12.51
C GLU A 18 -9.85 -18.98 -13.05
N ARG A 19 -9.46 -17.93 -12.31
CA ARG A 19 -9.52 -16.53 -12.77
C ARG A 19 -8.54 -16.27 -13.92
N ALA A 20 -7.29 -16.74 -13.80
CA ALA A 20 -6.30 -16.65 -14.88
C ALA A 20 -6.77 -17.38 -16.14
N GLN A 21 -7.38 -18.55 -15.99
CA GLN A 21 -7.95 -19.32 -17.11
C GLN A 21 -9.17 -18.63 -17.74
N ARG A 22 -9.97 -17.91 -16.95
CA ARG A 22 -11.05 -17.05 -17.46
C ARG A 22 -10.52 -15.89 -18.29
N ILE A 23 -9.48 -15.21 -17.82
CA ILE A 23 -8.80 -14.13 -18.55
C ILE A 23 -8.23 -14.69 -19.86
N GLU A 24 -7.55 -15.84 -19.81
CA GLU A 24 -7.06 -16.54 -21.00
C GLU A 24 -8.20 -16.86 -21.99
N THR A 25 -9.35 -17.32 -21.47
CA THR A 25 -10.53 -17.63 -22.29
C THR A 25 -11.12 -16.38 -22.94
N VAL A 26 -11.21 -15.27 -22.19
CA VAL A 26 -11.73 -13.99 -22.71
C VAL A 26 -10.79 -13.42 -23.76
N LEU A 27 -9.48 -13.37 -23.47
CA LEU A 27 -8.46 -12.91 -24.42
C LEU A 27 -8.51 -13.72 -25.72
N LYS A 28 -8.55 -15.05 -25.63
CA LYS A 28 -8.67 -15.94 -26.80
C LYS A 28 -9.94 -15.70 -27.61
N SER A 29 -11.07 -15.45 -26.95
CA SER A 29 -12.36 -15.21 -27.62
C SER A 29 -12.47 -13.86 -28.34
N GLN A 30 -11.71 -12.86 -27.88
CA GLN A 30 -11.72 -11.52 -28.48
C GLN A 30 -10.74 -11.40 -29.66
N LEU A 31 -9.62 -12.12 -29.63
CA LEU A 31 -8.61 -12.12 -30.70
C LEU A 31 -9.13 -12.73 -32.02
N THR A 32 -10.14 -13.60 -31.99
CA THR A 32 -10.69 -14.20 -33.21
C THR A 32 -11.52 -13.22 -34.08
N LYS A 33 -11.77 -11.99 -33.62
CA LYS A 33 -12.72 -11.04 -34.26
C LYS A 33 -12.10 -9.86 -35.01
N GLN A 34 -10.79 -9.68 -35.04
CA GLN A 34 -10.17 -8.52 -35.70
C GLN A 34 -9.25 -8.92 -36.86
N THR A 35 -9.73 -8.69 -38.09
CA THR A 35 -8.89 -8.63 -39.29
C THR A 35 -9.16 -7.33 -40.05
N ASN A 36 -8.08 -6.59 -40.33
CA ASN A 36 -7.88 -5.53 -41.32
C ASN A 36 -8.65 -4.20 -41.16
N GLU A 37 -7.97 -3.20 -40.58
CA GLU A 37 -7.57 -1.93 -41.22
C GLU A 37 -6.99 -0.98 -40.16
N PHE A 38 -5.80 -0.42 -40.43
CA PHE A 38 -5.11 0.52 -39.53
C PHE A 38 -5.70 1.92 -39.74
N VAL A 39 -6.73 2.24 -38.95
CA VAL A 39 -7.19 3.60 -38.72
C VAL A 39 -6.79 3.95 -37.29
N ASP A 40 -6.27 5.17 -37.09
CA ASP A 40 -6.02 5.76 -35.78
C ASP A 40 -7.25 5.49 -34.88
N PRO A 41 -7.15 4.60 -33.87
CA PRO A 41 -8.35 4.10 -33.23
C PRO A 41 -8.88 5.21 -32.34
N ALA A 42 -9.87 5.94 -32.84
CA ALA A 42 -10.85 6.59 -32.00
C ALA A 42 -11.23 5.59 -30.90
N PRO A 43 -11.27 6.00 -29.61
CA PRO A 43 -11.43 5.08 -28.49
C PRO A 43 -12.67 4.21 -28.73
N VAL A 44 -12.44 2.96 -29.13
CA VAL A 44 -13.51 1.98 -29.22
C VAL A 44 -13.79 1.61 -27.78
N VAL A 45 -14.72 2.32 -27.15
CA VAL A 45 -15.37 1.84 -25.93
C VAL A 45 -16.08 0.55 -26.35
N LYS A 46 -15.37 -0.58 -26.23
CA LYS A 46 -15.93 -1.89 -26.53
C LYS A 46 -17.02 -2.14 -25.50
N GLU A 47 -18.28 -2.23 -25.96
CA GLU A 47 -19.34 -2.80 -25.14
C GLU A 47 -18.86 -4.19 -24.65
N GLY A 48 -18.79 -4.38 -23.33
CA GLY A 48 -18.33 -5.62 -22.72
C GLY A 48 -16.94 -5.60 -22.07
N SER A 49 -16.39 -4.43 -21.70
CA SER A 49 -15.20 -4.41 -20.83
C SER A 49 -15.41 -5.25 -19.57
N GLU A 50 -14.38 -5.90 -19.06
CA GLU A 50 -14.48 -6.71 -17.84
C GLU A 50 -14.69 -5.83 -16.60
N ALA A 51 -14.07 -4.65 -16.60
CA ALA A 51 -14.19 -3.65 -15.54
C ALA A 51 -14.50 -2.26 -16.09
N ASP A 52 -15.02 -1.42 -15.21
CA ASP A 52 -15.27 -0.01 -15.49
C ASP A 52 -14.00 0.81 -15.18
N PHE A 53 -13.27 0.42 -14.11
CA PHE A 53 -12.04 1.08 -13.69
C PHE A 53 -10.90 0.08 -13.44
N LEU A 54 -9.68 0.49 -13.80
CA LEU A 54 -8.43 -0.11 -13.35
C LEU A 54 -7.71 0.88 -12.45
N ILE A 55 -7.52 0.55 -11.18
CA ILE A 55 -6.74 1.38 -10.25
C ILE A 55 -5.28 0.90 -10.27
N VAL A 56 -4.37 1.82 -10.57
CA VAL A 56 -2.93 1.55 -10.71
C VAL A 56 -2.17 2.29 -9.62
N TYR A 57 -1.50 1.53 -8.77
CA TYR A 57 -0.84 2.06 -7.57
C TYR A 57 0.62 2.44 -7.86
N GLY A 58 0.97 3.67 -7.50
CA GLY A 58 2.35 4.13 -7.31
C GLY A 58 3.09 3.28 -6.27
N GLN A 59 4.39 3.48 -6.18
CA GLN A 59 5.29 2.59 -5.43
C GLN A 59 6.04 3.30 -4.31
N GLY A 60 5.83 4.62 -4.16
CA GLY A 60 6.64 5.41 -3.25
C GLY A 60 8.04 5.70 -3.83
N PRO A 61 8.92 6.32 -3.06
CA PRO A 61 9.88 7.26 -3.60
C PRO A 61 10.76 6.73 -4.73
N VAL A 62 10.90 7.59 -5.74
CA VAL A 62 11.93 7.54 -6.78
C VAL A 62 13.30 7.59 -6.11
N LEU A 63 13.79 6.41 -5.72
CA LEU A 63 15.08 6.04 -5.15
C LEU A 63 15.78 7.06 -4.21
N PRO A 64 16.13 6.68 -2.96
CA PRO A 64 16.94 7.53 -2.08
C PRO A 64 18.29 7.90 -2.73
N GLY A 65 18.80 9.09 -2.38
CA GLY A 65 19.84 9.85 -3.11
C GLY A 65 21.17 9.15 -3.37
N ASN A 66 21.47 8.08 -2.64
CA ASN A 66 22.68 7.27 -2.76
C ASN A 66 22.61 6.24 -3.91
N LEU A 67 21.42 5.95 -4.45
CA LEU A 67 21.26 5.25 -5.73
C LEU A 67 21.11 6.22 -6.92
N ARG A 68 21.13 7.54 -6.67
CA ARG A 68 21.00 8.59 -7.70
C ARG A 68 22.33 9.07 -8.28
N GLU A 69 23.47 8.68 -7.72
CA GLU A 69 24.77 9.24 -8.13
C GLU A 69 25.13 8.97 -9.61
N HIS A 70 24.38 8.11 -10.29
CA HIS A 70 24.58 7.82 -11.71
C HIS A 70 23.35 7.98 -12.61
N ASP A 71 22.21 8.46 -12.10
CA ASP A 71 20.99 8.60 -12.91
C ASP A 71 20.55 10.07 -12.96
N ASP A 72 21.04 10.79 -13.97
CA ASP A 72 20.73 12.19 -14.31
C ASP A 72 19.27 12.41 -14.76
N THR A 73 18.40 11.41 -14.59
CA THR A 73 16.99 11.45 -14.95
C THR A 73 16.18 12.20 -13.89
N GLN A 74 16.44 13.49 -13.73
CA GLN A 74 15.57 14.41 -12.97
C GLN A 74 14.14 14.32 -13.50
N GLY A 75 13.30 13.54 -12.83
CA GLY A 75 11.87 13.44 -13.12
C GLY A 75 11.42 12.16 -13.83
N ASP A 76 12.24 11.11 -13.93
CA ASP A 76 11.75 9.80 -14.38
C ASP A 76 11.15 9.00 -13.22
N VAL A 77 10.24 8.09 -13.53
CA VAL A 77 9.60 7.20 -12.55
C VAL A 77 10.56 6.10 -12.12
N ASN A 78 10.35 5.56 -10.92
CA ASN A 78 10.98 4.29 -10.58
C ASN A 78 10.52 3.17 -11.54
N VAL A 79 11.36 2.14 -11.69
CA VAL A 79 11.10 1.01 -12.62
C VAL A 79 9.74 0.34 -12.38
N TYR A 80 9.28 0.25 -11.14
CA TYR A 80 8.01 -0.41 -10.82
C TYR A 80 6.80 0.44 -11.24
N CYS A 81 6.84 1.75 -11.05
CA CYS A 81 5.84 2.68 -11.56
C CYS A 81 5.79 2.66 -13.09
N ARG A 82 6.95 2.57 -13.76
CA ARG A 82 7.02 2.37 -15.21
C ARG A 82 6.33 1.07 -15.61
N LEU A 83 6.68 -0.05 -14.99
CA LEU A 83 6.08 -1.36 -15.29
C LEU A 83 4.56 -1.36 -15.03
N ASN A 84 4.09 -0.70 -13.97
CA ASN A 84 2.67 -0.53 -13.69
C ASN A 84 1.97 0.28 -14.80
N ALA A 85 2.55 1.39 -15.26
CA ALA A 85 2.02 2.18 -16.36
C ALA A 85 1.95 1.38 -17.68
N VAL A 86 3.01 0.62 -18.01
CA VAL A 86 3.04 -0.21 -19.21
C VAL A 86 1.98 -1.32 -19.14
N ALA A 87 1.89 -2.02 -18.01
CA ALA A 87 0.87 -3.04 -17.79
C ALA A 87 -0.56 -2.46 -17.87
N ALA A 88 -0.79 -1.27 -17.31
CA ALA A 88 -2.08 -0.58 -17.38
C ALA A 88 -2.46 -0.20 -18.83
N ALA A 89 -1.51 0.33 -19.60
CA ALA A 89 -1.71 0.63 -21.01
C ALA A 89 -2.09 -0.63 -21.81
N ALA A 90 -1.44 -1.76 -21.49
CA ALA A 90 -1.77 -3.03 -22.12
C ALA A 90 -3.20 -3.46 -21.80
N MET A 91 -3.58 -3.48 -20.52
CA MET A 91 -4.94 -3.86 -20.09
C MET A 91 -6.03 -2.96 -20.70
N TYR A 92 -5.77 -1.65 -20.84
CA TYR A 92 -6.70 -0.73 -21.48
C TYR A 92 -6.91 -1.04 -22.96
N ARG A 93 -5.83 -1.21 -23.74
CA ARG A 93 -5.92 -1.46 -25.18
C ARG A 93 -6.56 -2.81 -25.50
N GLU A 94 -6.35 -3.82 -24.65
CA GLU A 94 -7.07 -5.10 -24.71
C GLU A 94 -8.58 -4.96 -24.42
N GLY A 95 -9.03 -3.80 -23.95
CA GLY A 95 -10.43 -3.55 -23.64
C GLY A 95 -10.88 -4.17 -22.31
N LEU A 96 -9.94 -4.53 -21.43
CA LEU A 96 -10.27 -5.08 -20.11
C LEU A 96 -10.89 -4.02 -19.19
N THR A 97 -10.52 -2.74 -19.40
CA THR A 97 -11.06 -1.59 -18.68
C THR A 97 -11.36 -0.44 -19.64
N THR A 98 -12.28 0.46 -19.27
CA THR A 98 -12.60 1.68 -20.03
C THR A 98 -12.03 2.95 -19.40
N LYS A 99 -11.65 2.91 -18.12
CA LYS A 99 -10.97 3.99 -17.41
C LYS A 99 -9.81 3.47 -16.58
N VAL A 100 -8.78 4.29 -16.42
CA VAL A 100 -7.62 4.00 -15.60
C VAL A 100 -7.47 5.10 -14.55
N ILE A 101 -7.40 4.73 -13.29
CA ILE A 101 -7.10 5.64 -12.17
C ILE A 101 -5.64 5.42 -11.79
N LEU A 102 -4.79 6.41 -12.00
CA LEU A 102 -3.40 6.39 -11.59
C LEU A 102 -3.28 7.11 -10.25
N THR A 103 -2.91 6.39 -9.19
CA THR A 103 -2.82 6.94 -7.83
C THR A 103 -1.41 6.88 -7.30
N GLY A 104 -0.95 8.00 -6.75
CA GLY A 104 0.36 8.14 -6.14
C GLY A 104 0.80 9.60 -6.20
N GLY A 105 1.02 10.18 -5.03
CA GLY A 105 1.34 11.60 -4.91
C GLY A 105 2.79 11.94 -5.22
N ARG A 106 3.22 13.11 -4.74
CA ARG A 106 4.59 13.60 -4.97
C ARG A 106 5.56 12.88 -4.07
N THR A 107 6.54 12.21 -4.68
CA THR A 107 7.67 11.63 -3.95
C THR A 107 8.91 12.51 -4.12
N GLY A 108 9.49 12.99 -3.02
CA GLY A 108 10.69 13.83 -3.04
C GLY A 108 10.39 15.34 -3.00
N ARG A 109 11.16 16.13 -3.76
CA ARG A 109 11.03 17.61 -3.75
C ARG A 109 9.65 18.03 -4.30
N GLN A 110 9.04 19.05 -3.68
CA GLN A 110 7.70 19.55 -4.04
C GLN A 110 7.53 19.99 -5.50
N GLU A 111 8.64 20.27 -6.19
CA GLU A 111 8.70 20.73 -7.58
C GLU A 111 8.52 19.59 -8.60
N LEU A 112 8.67 18.32 -8.17
CA LEU A 112 8.51 17.17 -9.06
C LEU A 112 7.02 16.82 -9.25
N LYS A 113 6.72 16.28 -10.44
CA LYS A 113 5.42 15.67 -10.73
C LYS A 113 5.15 14.50 -9.77
N SER A 114 3.88 14.25 -9.51
CA SER A 114 3.43 13.07 -8.76
C SER A 114 3.69 11.77 -9.53
N GLU A 115 3.76 10.64 -8.81
CA GLU A 115 3.88 9.33 -9.45
C GLU A 115 2.73 9.09 -10.44
N GLY A 116 1.51 9.48 -10.09
CA GLY A 116 0.33 9.38 -10.95
C GLY A 116 0.48 10.17 -12.26
N GLU A 117 0.97 11.41 -12.20
CA GLU A 117 1.23 12.23 -13.38
C GLU A 117 2.36 11.66 -14.26
N LEU A 118 3.38 11.08 -13.64
CA LEU A 118 4.47 10.49 -14.40
C LEU A 118 4.03 9.19 -15.10
N MET A 119 3.27 8.33 -14.43
CA MET A 119 2.63 7.16 -15.05
C MET A 119 1.70 7.56 -16.20
N LYS A 120 0.94 8.66 -16.05
CA LYS A 120 0.09 9.21 -17.11
C LYS A 120 0.92 9.59 -18.34
N ASN A 121 2.04 10.28 -18.15
CA ASN A 121 2.90 10.70 -19.27
C ASN A 121 3.38 9.48 -20.08
N ILE A 122 3.74 8.39 -19.41
CA ILE A 122 4.14 7.13 -20.08
C ILE A 122 2.96 6.61 -20.91
N MET A 123 1.80 6.43 -20.30
CA MET A 123 0.62 5.87 -20.99
C MET A 123 0.18 6.72 -22.18
N VAL A 124 0.15 8.04 -22.05
CA VAL A 124 -0.28 8.95 -23.12
C VAL A 124 0.77 9.06 -24.22
N HIS A 125 2.02 9.38 -23.88
CA HIS A 125 3.02 9.75 -24.87
C HIS A 125 3.73 8.55 -25.50
N GLU A 126 3.88 7.45 -24.77
CA GLU A 126 4.55 6.25 -25.29
C GLU A 126 3.55 5.21 -25.82
N TYR A 127 2.38 5.12 -25.19
CA TYR A 127 1.36 4.12 -25.53
C TYR A 127 0.07 4.72 -26.10
N GLY A 128 0.04 6.01 -26.43
CA GLY A 128 -1.09 6.63 -27.13
C GLY A 128 -2.45 6.42 -26.45
N ILE A 129 -2.47 6.20 -25.13
CA ILE A 129 -3.73 6.06 -24.39
C ILE A 129 -4.40 7.43 -24.35
N PRO A 130 -5.69 7.55 -24.70
CA PRO A 130 -6.39 8.83 -24.68
C PRO A 130 -6.35 9.46 -23.29
N GLU A 131 -6.07 10.75 -23.22
CA GLU A 131 -5.91 11.46 -21.95
C GLU A 131 -7.21 11.41 -21.12
N GLU A 132 -8.36 11.50 -21.77
CA GLU A 132 -9.67 11.42 -21.15
C GLU A 132 -9.98 10.04 -20.55
N ALA A 133 -9.24 8.99 -20.91
CA ALA A 133 -9.37 7.66 -20.33
C ALA A 133 -8.65 7.54 -18.97
N ILE A 134 -7.81 8.51 -18.62
CA ILE A 134 -6.93 8.47 -17.46
C ILE A 134 -7.35 9.53 -16.44
N LEU A 135 -7.65 9.07 -15.23
CA LEU A 135 -7.84 9.91 -14.06
C LEU A 135 -6.58 9.85 -13.20
N VAL A 136 -6.10 10.98 -12.69
CA VAL A 136 -4.88 11.05 -11.86
C VAL A 136 -5.22 11.53 -10.45
N GLU A 137 -4.84 10.72 -9.47
CA GLU A 137 -4.83 11.06 -8.04
C GLU A 137 -3.40 11.35 -7.62
N ASP A 138 -3.11 12.61 -7.30
CA ASP A 138 -1.75 13.15 -7.11
C ASP A 138 -1.46 13.62 -5.68
N LYS A 139 -2.35 13.32 -4.72
CA LYS A 139 -2.29 13.85 -3.34
C LYS A 139 -1.81 12.83 -2.33
N ALA A 140 -1.89 11.54 -2.65
CA ALA A 140 -1.61 10.49 -1.69
C ALA A 140 -0.12 10.35 -1.38
N GLY A 141 0.23 10.43 -0.10
CA GLY A 141 1.56 10.14 0.42
C GLY A 141 1.78 8.68 0.82
N ASN A 142 0.73 7.85 0.84
CA ASN A 142 0.82 6.44 1.19
C ASN A 142 -0.36 5.63 0.61
N THR A 143 -0.29 4.30 0.71
CA THR A 143 -1.31 3.40 0.15
C THR A 143 -2.70 3.61 0.75
N LEU A 144 -2.84 3.98 2.03
CA LEU A 144 -4.16 4.28 2.61
C LEU A 144 -4.81 5.50 1.95
N GLN A 145 -3.99 6.53 1.74
CA GLN A 145 -4.41 7.75 1.05
C GLN A 145 -4.71 7.49 -0.42
N ASN A 146 -3.96 6.60 -1.11
CA ASN A 146 -4.26 6.22 -2.49
C ASN A 146 -5.73 5.77 -2.62
N TYR A 147 -6.17 4.90 -1.71
CA TYR A 147 -7.55 4.40 -1.67
C TYR A 147 -8.57 5.49 -1.34
N ALA A 148 -8.37 6.21 -0.24
CA ALA A 148 -9.31 7.25 0.19
C ALA A 148 -9.46 8.35 -0.86
N ASN A 149 -8.35 8.81 -1.46
CA ASN A 149 -8.37 9.88 -2.45
C ASN A 149 -8.94 9.40 -3.79
N SER A 150 -8.64 8.17 -4.22
CA SER A 150 -9.17 7.61 -5.49
C SER A 150 -10.70 7.48 -5.47
N LEU A 151 -11.28 7.20 -4.29
CA LEU A 151 -12.73 7.14 -4.10
C LEU A 151 -13.42 8.50 -4.19
N GLU A 152 -12.73 9.56 -3.79
CA GLU A 152 -13.23 10.92 -3.76
C GLU A 152 -12.97 11.71 -5.06
N MET A 153 -12.37 11.06 -6.06
CA MET A 153 -12.12 11.69 -7.34
C MET A 153 -13.42 12.01 -8.07
N GLU A 154 -13.50 13.22 -8.62
CA GLU A 154 -14.58 13.59 -9.52
C GLU A 154 -14.57 12.68 -10.77
N GLY A 155 -15.74 12.13 -11.12
CA GLY A 155 -15.84 11.15 -12.21
C GLY A 155 -15.26 9.77 -11.88
N GLY A 156 -14.82 9.56 -10.64
CA GLY A 156 -14.24 8.32 -10.15
C GLY A 156 -15.26 7.20 -9.87
N ILE A 157 -14.90 6.36 -8.91
CA ILE A 157 -15.55 5.09 -8.63
C ILE A 157 -16.92 5.31 -7.99
N LYS A 158 -17.97 4.72 -8.57
CA LYS A 158 -19.33 4.77 -8.02
C LYS A 158 -19.70 3.44 -7.37
N GLU A 159 -20.77 3.47 -6.58
CA GLU A 159 -21.38 2.22 -6.07
C GLU A 159 -21.75 1.31 -7.25
N GLY A 160 -21.37 0.03 -7.15
CA GLY A 160 -21.59 -0.97 -8.20
C GLY A 160 -20.60 -0.95 -9.37
N SER A 161 -19.62 -0.03 -9.39
CA SER A 161 -18.53 -0.08 -10.38
C SER A 161 -17.76 -1.40 -10.27
N ARG A 162 -17.43 -1.98 -11.42
CA ARG A 162 -16.53 -3.13 -11.53
C ARG A 162 -15.09 -2.64 -11.58
N ILE A 163 -14.25 -3.15 -10.70
CA ILE A 163 -12.92 -2.60 -10.44
C ILE A 163 -11.88 -3.70 -10.58
N MET A 164 -10.73 -3.35 -11.16
CA MET A 164 -9.50 -4.14 -11.09
C MET A 164 -8.41 -3.31 -10.44
N HIS A 165 -7.44 -4.01 -9.85
CA HIS A 165 -6.30 -3.40 -9.19
C HIS A 165 -5.00 -3.85 -9.85
N LEU A 166 -4.07 -2.93 -10.02
CA LEU A 166 -2.75 -3.19 -10.59
C LEU A 166 -1.66 -2.53 -9.75
N ALA A 167 -0.72 -3.34 -9.27
CA ALA A 167 0.41 -2.86 -8.48
C ALA A 167 1.69 -3.61 -8.86
N ALA A 168 2.83 -3.21 -8.29
CA ALA A 168 4.01 -4.04 -8.38
C ALA A 168 3.81 -5.35 -7.59
N PRO A 169 4.54 -6.44 -7.95
CA PRO A 169 4.35 -7.76 -7.37
C PRO A 169 4.30 -7.79 -5.84
N HIS A 170 5.26 -7.14 -5.19
CA HIS A 170 5.38 -7.14 -3.73
C HIS A 170 4.26 -6.36 -3.01
N HIS A 171 3.53 -5.47 -3.69
CA HIS A 171 2.40 -4.72 -3.11
C HIS A 171 1.04 -5.36 -3.37
N THR A 172 0.96 -6.40 -4.19
CA THR A 172 -0.32 -7.01 -4.59
C THR A 172 -1.12 -7.55 -3.40
N GLY A 173 -0.48 -8.22 -2.45
CA GLY A 173 -1.16 -8.75 -1.24
C GLY A 173 -1.80 -7.63 -0.41
N ARG A 174 -1.02 -6.57 -0.16
CA ARG A 174 -1.49 -5.36 0.52
C ARG A 174 -2.65 -4.69 -0.21
N VAL A 175 -2.50 -4.50 -1.52
CA VAL A 175 -3.52 -3.87 -2.37
C VAL A 175 -4.80 -4.69 -2.35
N HIS A 176 -4.72 -6.01 -2.49
CA HIS A 176 -5.88 -6.90 -2.43
C HIS A 176 -6.61 -6.81 -1.08
N MET A 177 -5.88 -6.81 0.03
CA MET A 177 -6.49 -6.65 1.35
C MET A 177 -7.19 -5.30 1.50
N MET A 178 -6.51 -4.23 1.08
CA MET A 178 -7.05 -2.87 1.11
C MET A 178 -8.30 -2.71 0.25
N ALA A 179 -8.33 -3.35 -0.93
CA ALA A 179 -9.50 -3.37 -1.80
C ALA A 179 -10.73 -3.91 -1.06
N LYS A 180 -10.58 -5.02 -0.33
CA LYS A 180 -11.66 -5.57 0.51
C LYS A 180 -12.04 -4.61 1.64
N MET A 181 -11.06 -4.05 2.35
CA MET A 181 -11.31 -3.15 3.48
C MET A 181 -12.09 -1.90 3.05
N TYR A 182 -11.80 -1.37 1.86
CA TYR A 182 -12.43 -0.16 1.31
C TYR A 182 -13.69 -0.41 0.47
N ASP A 183 -14.23 -1.64 0.50
CA ASP A 183 -15.41 -2.03 -0.29
C ASP A 183 -15.21 -1.82 -1.80
N LEU A 184 -14.02 -2.18 -2.28
CA LEU A 184 -13.59 -2.14 -3.68
C LEU A 184 -13.17 -3.52 -4.15
N ASP A 185 -13.86 -4.58 -3.72
CA ASP A 185 -13.45 -5.95 -4.05
C ASP A 185 -13.39 -6.17 -5.57
N GLY A 186 -12.28 -6.74 -6.02
CA GLY A 186 -11.93 -6.87 -7.42
C GLY A 186 -10.68 -7.71 -7.61
N PRO A 187 -10.43 -8.25 -8.81
CA PRO A 187 -9.18 -8.95 -9.07
C PRO A 187 -8.00 -7.98 -8.97
N THR A 188 -6.94 -8.45 -8.30
CA THR A 188 -5.68 -7.73 -8.16
C THR A 188 -4.62 -8.43 -8.99
N PHE A 189 -3.90 -7.66 -9.80
CA PHE A 189 -2.84 -8.11 -10.68
C PHE A 189 -1.52 -7.47 -10.30
N SER A 190 -0.43 -8.22 -10.49
CA SER A 190 0.88 -7.59 -10.57
C SER A 190 1.18 -7.14 -11.99
N SER A 191 1.92 -6.05 -12.14
CA SER A 191 2.46 -5.66 -13.45
C SER A 191 3.29 -6.78 -14.09
N GLU A 192 3.99 -7.57 -13.28
CA GLU A 192 4.71 -8.74 -13.77
C GLU A 192 3.78 -9.79 -14.42
N GLN A 193 2.68 -10.15 -13.76
CA GLN A 193 1.72 -11.13 -14.27
C GLN A 193 1.13 -10.67 -15.60
N VAL A 194 0.72 -9.41 -15.68
CA VAL A 194 0.14 -8.82 -16.90
C VAL A 194 1.18 -8.83 -18.03
N LEU A 195 2.39 -8.33 -17.78
CA LEU A 195 3.41 -8.23 -18.82
C LEU A 195 3.89 -9.59 -19.29
N ARG A 196 4.04 -10.58 -18.38
CA ARG A 196 4.35 -11.97 -18.77
C ARG A 196 3.29 -12.52 -19.72
N GLN A 197 2.01 -12.33 -19.42
CA GLN A 197 0.92 -12.78 -20.27
C GLN A 197 0.96 -12.13 -21.67
N VAL A 198 1.20 -10.82 -21.72
CA VAL A 198 1.33 -10.06 -22.97
C VAL A 198 2.52 -10.57 -23.78
N PHE A 199 3.68 -10.75 -23.15
CA PHE A 199 4.89 -11.25 -23.83
C PHE A 199 4.74 -12.69 -24.30
N ASP A 200 4.14 -13.56 -23.51
CA ASP A 200 3.89 -14.95 -23.89
C ASP A 200 2.97 -15.04 -25.12
N THR A 201 1.95 -14.19 -25.18
CA THR A 201 1.04 -14.09 -26.34
C THR A 201 1.80 -13.63 -27.59
N ALA A 202 2.63 -12.58 -27.45
CA ALA A 202 3.46 -12.08 -28.54
C ALA A 202 4.50 -13.09 -29.03
N ILE A 203 5.16 -13.83 -28.12
CA ILE A 203 6.18 -14.83 -28.46
C ILE A 203 5.56 -16.02 -29.20
N ARG A 204 4.32 -16.42 -28.87
CA ARG A 204 3.63 -17.52 -29.54
C ARG A 204 3.21 -17.19 -30.98
N GLY A 205 3.39 -15.95 -31.41
CA GLY A 205 3.02 -15.51 -32.77
C GLY A 205 1.52 -15.53 -33.00
N GLU A 206 0.72 -15.50 -31.93
CA GLU A 206 -0.73 -15.39 -31.99
C GLU A 206 -1.11 -13.95 -32.32
N ASP A 207 -0.96 -13.51 -33.58
CA ASP A 207 -1.40 -12.21 -34.16
C ASP A 207 -1.27 -10.96 -33.26
N TYR A 208 -0.33 -10.98 -32.31
CA TYR A 208 -0.14 -9.90 -31.38
C TYR A 208 0.75 -8.88 -32.06
N ASP A 209 0.24 -7.67 -32.27
CA ASP A 209 1.00 -6.61 -32.91
C ASP A 209 2.25 -6.33 -32.07
N THR A 210 3.42 -6.81 -32.49
CA THR A 210 4.67 -6.61 -31.74
C THR A 210 5.06 -5.13 -31.67
N ASN A 211 4.44 -4.25 -32.47
CA ASN A 211 4.61 -2.81 -32.33
C ASN A 211 3.90 -2.25 -31.09
N PHE A 212 2.99 -3.01 -30.47
CA PHE A 212 2.17 -2.64 -29.32
C PHE A 212 2.98 -2.13 -28.11
N ILE A 213 4.13 -2.76 -27.84
CA ILE A 213 4.96 -2.43 -26.67
C ILE A 213 6.14 -1.53 -27.05
N GLY A 214 6.28 -1.16 -28.33
CA GLY A 214 7.51 -0.54 -28.85
C GLY A 214 8.75 -1.43 -28.67
N PHE A 215 8.57 -2.70 -28.28
CA PHE A 215 9.63 -3.66 -28.08
C PHE A 215 9.57 -4.68 -29.21
N ASP A 216 10.63 -4.73 -30.01
CA ASP A 216 10.84 -5.87 -30.89
C ASP A 216 10.86 -7.17 -30.07
N SER A 217 10.61 -8.31 -30.73
CA SER A 217 10.55 -9.62 -30.06
C SER A 217 11.82 -9.98 -29.27
N ASN A 218 12.99 -9.45 -29.62
CA ASN A 218 14.21 -9.63 -28.83
C ASN A 218 14.22 -8.74 -27.60
N THR A 219 13.71 -7.52 -27.68
CA THR A 219 13.56 -6.62 -26.53
C THR A 219 12.52 -7.16 -25.55
N ALA A 220 11.37 -7.65 -26.02
CA ALA A 220 10.39 -8.34 -25.19
C ALA A 220 10.98 -9.57 -24.50
N ARG A 221 11.78 -10.38 -25.22
CA ARG A 221 12.49 -11.53 -24.66
C ARG A 221 13.52 -11.11 -23.60
N LYS A 222 14.29 -10.05 -23.84
CA LYS A 222 15.25 -9.50 -22.87
C LYS A 222 14.56 -8.94 -21.63
N ILE A 223 13.44 -8.22 -21.80
CA ILE A 223 12.64 -7.74 -20.68
C ILE A 223 12.11 -8.93 -19.89
N THR A 224 11.55 -9.95 -20.54
CA THR A 224 11.07 -11.16 -19.86
C THR A 224 12.19 -11.88 -19.09
N GLN A 225 13.37 -12.00 -19.69
CA GLN A 225 14.56 -12.57 -19.05
C GLN A 225 15.05 -11.72 -17.86
N ASN A 226 15.05 -10.39 -18.01
CA ASN A 226 15.49 -9.46 -16.97
C ASN A 226 14.44 -9.23 -15.89
N MET A 227 13.15 -9.43 -16.19
CA MET A 227 12.09 -9.44 -15.19
C MET A 227 12.35 -10.56 -14.20
N HIS A 228 12.82 -11.73 -14.65
CA HIS A 228 13.28 -12.75 -13.72
C HIS A 228 14.37 -12.19 -12.80
N ILE A 229 15.36 -11.45 -13.29
CA ILE A 229 16.41 -10.85 -12.44
C ILE A 229 15.85 -9.81 -11.46
N LEU A 230 14.92 -8.96 -11.91
CA LEU A 230 14.30 -7.92 -11.07
C LEU A 230 13.44 -8.51 -9.93
N PHE A 231 12.81 -9.67 -10.18
CA PHE A 231 11.85 -10.30 -9.28
C PHE A 231 12.35 -11.60 -8.63
N ASN A 232 13.53 -12.10 -8.99
CA ASN A 232 14.11 -13.30 -8.38
C ASN A 232 14.69 -12.95 -7.01
N ALA A 233 14.14 -13.59 -5.98
CA ALA A 233 14.54 -13.39 -4.60
C ALA A 233 16.00 -13.79 -4.34
N ASP A 234 16.53 -14.76 -5.09
CA ASP A 234 17.92 -15.21 -4.96
C ASP A 234 18.92 -14.16 -5.45
N ASP A 235 18.53 -13.35 -6.45
CA ASP A 235 19.37 -12.33 -7.08
C ASP A 235 19.14 -10.92 -6.48
N ASN A 236 18.10 -10.77 -5.66
CA ASN A 236 17.71 -9.51 -5.05
C ASN A 236 17.50 -9.69 -3.55
N PRO A 237 18.55 -9.61 -2.71
CA PRO A 237 18.44 -9.78 -1.26
C PRO A 237 17.46 -8.79 -0.60
N ASN A 238 17.22 -7.64 -1.24
CA ASN A 238 16.23 -6.66 -0.78
C ASN A 238 14.78 -7.14 -0.99
N PHE A 239 14.54 -8.14 -1.83
CA PHE A 239 13.20 -8.69 -2.05
C PHE A 239 12.62 -9.32 -0.77
N PHE A 240 13.40 -10.13 -0.05
CA PHE A 240 12.94 -10.74 1.21
C PHE A 240 12.68 -9.69 2.29
N ALA A 241 13.53 -8.67 2.39
CA ALA A 241 13.34 -7.56 3.31
C ALA A 241 12.03 -6.80 2.98
N ARG A 242 11.78 -6.51 1.71
CA ARG A 242 10.52 -5.89 1.24
C ARG A 242 9.31 -6.77 1.50
N ALA A 243 9.37 -8.05 1.17
CA ALA A 243 8.26 -8.98 1.44
C ALA A 243 7.95 -9.07 2.94
N THR A 244 8.98 -9.10 3.79
CA THR A 244 8.82 -9.09 5.26
C THR A 244 8.21 -7.77 5.74
N ALA A 245 8.66 -6.64 5.21
CA ALA A 245 8.11 -5.33 5.52
C ALA A 245 6.65 -5.21 5.08
N GLU A 246 6.30 -5.74 3.90
CA GLU A 246 4.92 -5.77 3.39
C GLU A 246 4.01 -6.66 4.26
N ASN A 247 4.51 -7.82 4.71
CA ASN A 247 3.76 -8.67 5.65
C ASN A 247 3.52 -7.96 6.98
N ARG A 248 4.56 -7.32 7.55
CA ARG A 248 4.42 -6.53 8.79
C ARG A 248 3.43 -5.38 8.62
N TRP A 249 3.47 -4.69 7.47
CA TRP A 249 2.55 -3.59 7.19
C TRP A 249 1.10 -4.09 7.07
N THR A 250 0.91 -5.19 6.34
CA THR A 250 -0.39 -5.85 6.15
C THR A 250 -0.96 -6.30 7.49
N GLU A 251 -0.13 -6.94 8.33
CA GLU A 251 -0.50 -7.32 9.68
C GLU A 251 -0.86 -6.09 10.53
N GLY A 252 -0.04 -5.02 10.49
CA GLY A 252 -0.31 -3.77 11.19
C GLY A 252 -1.67 -3.15 10.87
N LEU A 253 -2.14 -3.23 9.61
CA LEU A 253 -3.48 -2.76 9.26
C LEU A 253 -4.60 -3.55 9.92
N ILE A 254 -4.42 -4.86 10.07
CA ILE A 254 -5.40 -5.72 10.73
C ILE A 254 -5.34 -5.47 12.24
N GLN A 255 -4.13 -5.31 12.77
CA GLN A 255 -3.88 -5.14 14.19
C GLN A 255 -4.26 -3.74 14.73
N MET A 256 -4.21 -2.71 13.89
CA MET A 256 -4.43 -1.31 14.27
C MET A 256 -5.44 -0.63 13.35
N PRO A 257 -6.73 -1.01 13.39
CA PRO A 257 -7.69 -0.47 12.45
C PRO A 257 -8.00 1.02 12.64
N GLU A 258 -7.66 1.59 13.79
CA GLU A 258 -7.71 3.02 14.07
C GLU A 258 -6.84 3.82 13.10
N TYR A 259 -5.74 3.22 12.64
CA TYR A 259 -4.83 3.86 11.70
C TYR A 259 -5.50 4.15 10.36
N TRP A 260 -6.20 3.16 9.80
CA TRP A 260 -6.78 3.29 8.47
C TRP A 260 -8.25 3.72 8.48
N ILE A 261 -9.01 3.44 9.54
CA ILE A 261 -10.42 3.88 9.64
C ILE A 261 -10.53 5.40 9.60
N MET A 262 -9.53 6.12 10.13
CA MET A 262 -9.47 7.58 10.08
C MET A 262 -9.19 8.11 8.68
N GLN A 263 -8.54 7.33 7.82
CA GLN A 263 -8.45 7.62 6.40
C GLN A 263 -9.76 7.31 5.69
N ALA A 264 -10.40 6.19 6.00
CA ALA A 264 -11.72 5.86 5.46
C ALA A 264 -12.80 6.90 5.84
N ALA A 265 -12.73 7.50 7.02
CA ALA A 265 -13.65 8.56 7.44
C ALA A 265 -13.57 9.84 6.58
N MET A 266 -12.51 10.00 5.77
CA MET A 266 -12.39 11.09 4.81
C MET A 266 -13.25 10.89 3.56
N ILE A 267 -13.74 9.68 3.33
CA ILE A 267 -14.68 9.38 2.24
C ILE A 267 -15.99 10.12 2.54
N ASN A 268 -16.57 10.79 1.55
CA ASN A 268 -17.83 11.53 1.67
C ASN A 268 -19.04 10.64 1.46
N ASP A 269 -18.89 9.50 0.79
CA ASP A 269 -19.91 8.47 0.70
C ASP A 269 -20.11 7.76 2.05
N GLU A 270 -21.08 8.25 2.83
CA GLU A 270 -21.45 7.69 4.14
C GLU A 270 -21.85 6.21 4.04
N LYS A 271 -22.55 5.80 2.98
CA LYS A 271 -22.98 4.41 2.82
C LYS A 271 -21.79 3.49 2.63
N ARG A 272 -20.81 3.90 1.82
CA ARG A 272 -19.55 3.19 1.66
C ARG A 272 -18.79 3.15 2.98
N PHE A 273 -18.69 4.26 3.70
CA PHE A 273 -18.04 4.26 5.01
C PHE A 273 -18.69 3.25 5.96
N ILE A 274 -20.03 3.16 6.00
CA ILE A 274 -20.73 2.13 6.80
C ILE A 274 -20.33 0.71 6.37
N ARG A 275 -20.28 0.43 5.06
CA ARG A 275 -19.85 -0.89 4.56
C ARG A 275 -18.40 -1.19 4.95
N ILE A 276 -17.52 -0.21 4.89
CA ILE A 276 -16.14 -0.31 5.40
C ILE A 276 -16.12 -0.64 6.90
N LEU A 277 -16.98 -0.02 7.71
CA LEU A 277 -17.10 -0.37 9.13
C LEU A 277 -17.69 -1.77 9.35
N GLN A 278 -18.50 -2.26 8.42
CA GLN A 278 -19.03 -3.62 8.46
C GLN A 278 -17.97 -4.65 8.09
N THR A 279 -17.06 -4.35 7.14
CA THR A 279 -15.94 -5.26 6.83
C THR A 279 -15.03 -5.49 8.04
N LEU A 280 -14.92 -4.52 8.96
CA LEU A 280 -14.24 -4.73 10.26
C LEU A 280 -14.87 -5.83 11.12
N LYS A 281 -16.19 -6.01 11.06
CA LYS A 281 -16.87 -7.11 11.77
C LYS A 281 -16.48 -8.46 11.16
N ASP A 282 -16.28 -8.49 9.85
CA ASP A 282 -15.93 -9.71 9.11
C ASP A 282 -14.42 -10.03 9.21
N ILE A 283 -13.55 -9.01 9.24
CA ILE A 283 -12.10 -9.17 9.46
C ILE A 283 -11.83 -9.79 10.84
N LYS A 284 -12.65 -9.45 11.85
CA LYS A 284 -12.62 -10.10 13.18
C LYS A 284 -12.87 -11.61 13.13
N MET A 285 -13.54 -12.14 12.10
CA MET A 285 -13.76 -13.57 11.92
C MET A 285 -12.59 -14.30 11.23
N VAL A 286 -11.72 -13.59 10.51
CA VAL A 286 -10.55 -14.19 9.81
C VAL A 286 -9.31 -14.25 10.70
N LEU A 287 -9.22 -13.35 11.68
CA LEU A 287 -8.15 -13.26 12.67
C LEU A 287 -7.86 -14.49 13.57
N PRO A 288 -8.79 -15.44 13.85
CA PRO A 288 -8.46 -16.60 14.68
C PRO A 288 -7.37 -17.51 14.09
N GLU A 289 -7.13 -17.43 12.78
CA GLU A 289 -6.16 -18.27 12.06
C GLU A 289 -4.77 -17.60 11.92
N CYS A 290 -4.67 -16.29 12.16
CA CYS A 290 -3.41 -15.58 12.30
C CYS A 290 -2.80 -15.87 13.68
N GLN A 291 -2.30 -17.09 13.87
CA GLN A 291 -1.53 -17.44 15.06
C GLN A 291 -0.19 -16.69 15.03
N HIS A 292 -0.16 -15.50 15.64
CA HIS A 292 1.09 -14.83 15.95
C HIS A 292 1.96 -15.76 16.82
N PRO A 293 3.28 -15.89 16.56
CA PRO A 293 4.18 -16.71 17.38
C PRO A 293 4.33 -16.24 18.84
N LEU A 294 3.70 -15.12 19.21
CA LEU A 294 3.60 -14.60 20.59
C LEU A 294 2.25 -14.96 21.22
N GLY A 295 1.58 -15.98 20.69
CA GLY A 295 0.28 -16.43 21.16
C GLY A 295 0.20 -16.55 22.68
N LYS A 296 -0.54 -15.62 23.29
CA LYS A 296 -1.51 -15.80 24.37
C LYS A 296 -2.19 -14.46 24.70
N ASP A 297 -3.52 -14.48 24.73
CA ASP A 297 -4.39 -13.54 25.47
C ASP A 297 -4.52 -12.06 25.05
N LEU A 298 -4.63 -11.76 23.76
CA LEU A 298 -5.12 -10.44 23.32
C LEU A 298 -6.61 -10.50 22.96
N ASN A 299 -7.48 -10.21 23.93
CA ASN A 299 -8.88 -9.88 23.68
C ASN A 299 -8.96 -8.53 22.91
N TYR A 300 -8.94 -8.61 21.58
CA TYR A 300 -8.68 -7.49 20.67
C TYR A 300 -9.66 -6.32 20.76
N GLN A 301 -10.92 -6.59 21.13
CA GLN A 301 -11.94 -5.54 21.27
C GLN A 301 -11.71 -4.65 22.50
N GLU A 302 -11.20 -5.22 23.59
CA GLU A 302 -11.04 -4.49 24.87
C GLU A 302 -9.73 -3.70 24.92
N ASN A 303 -8.70 -4.12 24.17
CA ASN A 303 -7.35 -3.65 24.44
C ASN A 303 -6.75 -2.65 23.44
N VAL A 304 -7.28 -2.45 22.22
CA VAL A 304 -6.61 -1.54 21.23
C VAL A 304 -7.56 -0.49 20.64
N ILE A 305 -8.65 -0.94 20.01
CA ILE A 305 -9.64 -0.07 19.31
C ILE A 305 -10.47 0.74 20.29
N GLY A 306 -10.99 0.08 21.31
CA GLY A 306 -11.74 0.73 22.38
C GLY A 306 -10.94 1.90 22.96
N PRO A 307 -9.72 1.68 23.50
CA PRO A 307 -8.97 2.73 24.18
C PRO A 307 -8.60 3.95 23.33
N PHE A 308 -8.16 3.82 22.08
CA PHE A 308 -7.81 5.00 21.27
C PHE A 308 -9.05 5.81 20.89
N LEU A 309 -10.07 5.14 20.34
CA LEU A 309 -11.30 5.82 19.97
C LEU A 309 -11.99 6.40 21.20
N GLN A 310 -12.00 5.70 22.33
CA GLN A 310 -12.53 6.20 23.60
C GLN A 310 -11.75 7.41 24.12
N ARG A 311 -10.42 7.45 23.96
CA ARG A 311 -9.61 8.66 24.24
C ARG A 311 -9.98 9.83 23.33
N CYS A 312 -10.36 9.55 22.09
CA CYS A 312 -10.93 10.53 21.16
C CYS A 312 -12.43 10.82 21.41
N GLY A 313 -13.02 10.27 22.48
CA GLY A 313 -14.44 10.43 22.81
C GLY A 313 -15.38 9.66 21.89
N ILE A 314 -14.89 8.64 21.19
CA ILE A 314 -15.62 7.77 20.26
C ILE A 314 -15.77 6.38 20.89
N ASP A 315 -16.97 6.04 21.34
CA ASP A 315 -17.29 4.68 21.80
C ASP A 315 -18.01 3.92 20.68
N LEU A 316 -17.28 3.09 19.92
CA LEU A 316 -17.86 2.29 18.84
C LEU A 316 -18.95 1.32 19.31
N SER A 317 -18.94 0.90 20.58
CA SER A 317 -19.94 -0.03 21.12
C SER A 317 -21.30 0.65 21.35
N ALA A 318 -21.28 1.97 21.55
CA ALA A 318 -22.48 2.79 21.73
C ALA A 318 -23.05 3.31 20.40
N ILE A 319 -22.37 3.10 19.28
CA ILE A 319 -22.80 3.58 17.96
C ILE A 319 -23.76 2.58 17.35
N ASP A 320 -25.00 3.01 17.14
CA ASP A 320 -25.94 2.30 16.29
C ASP A 320 -25.54 2.48 14.81
N PHE A 321 -24.86 1.48 14.25
CA PHE A 321 -24.48 1.45 12.83
C PHE A 321 -25.68 1.41 11.87
N ASN A 322 -26.91 1.29 12.36
CA ASN A 322 -28.12 1.43 11.55
C ASN A 322 -28.71 2.86 11.62
N ASN A 323 -28.14 3.75 12.41
CA ASN A 323 -28.57 5.14 12.55
C ASN A 323 -27.65 6.08 11.75
N PRO A 324 -28.09 6.61 10.61
CA PRO A 324 -27.27 7.50 9.77
C PRO A 324 -26.72 8.72 10.51
N GLU A 325 -27.49 9.30 11.44
CA GLU A 325 -27.06 10.47 12.22
C GLU A 325 -25.88 10.12 13.14
N ALA A 326 -25.92 8.94 13.77
CA ALA A 326 -24.83 8.48 14.63
C ALA A 326 -23.54 8.25 13.83
N ILE A 327 -23.67 7.73 12.61
CA ILE A 327 -22.56 7.52 11.68
C ILE A 327 -22.00 8.86 11.19
N HIS A 328 -22.86 9.82 10.84
CA HIS A 328 -22.44 11.16 10.44
C HIS A 328 -21.63 11.84 11.56
N VAL A 329 -22.13 11.78 12.81
CA VAL A 329 -21.41 12.31 13.98
C VAL A 329 -20.07 11.60 14.19
N LEU A 330 -20.01 10.27 14.00
CA LEU A 330 -18.76 9.51 14.06
C LEU A 330 -17.75 9.99 13.02
N MET A 331 -18.17 10.08 11.75
CA MET A 331 -17.33 10.55 10.65
C MET A 331 -16.80 11.96 10.92
N GLN A 332 -17.67 12.87 11.35
CA GLN A 332 -17.28 14.23 11.67
C GLN A 332 -16.26 14.28 12.81
N ARG A 333 -16.47 13.50 13.88
CA ARG A 333 -15.49 13.38 14.97
C ARG A 333 -14.15 12.82 14.50
N MET A 334 -14.14 11.78 13.67
CA MET A 334 -12.89 11.23 13.13
C MET A 334 -12.15 12.25 12.24
N ARG A 335 -12.90 13.01 11.43
CA ARG A 335 -12.34 14.12 10.62
C ARG A 335 -11.77 15.23 11.50
N ASP A 336 -12.48 15.60 12.56
CA ASP A 336 -12.03 16.61 13.51
C ASP A 336 -10.74 16.16 14.23
N VAL A 337 -10.70 14.93 14.75
CA VAL A 337 -9.48 14.37 15.37
C VAL A 337 -8.32 14.36 14.37
N LYS A 338 -8.57 13.96 13.12
CA LYS A 338 -7.52 13.96 12.09
C LYS A 338 -7.00 15.37 11.80
N ARG A 339 -7.88 16.36 11.72
CA ARG A 339 -7.55 17.77 11.47
C ARG A 339 -6.77 18.39 12.65
N ASP A 340 -7.15 18.02 13.87
CA ASP A 340 -6.59 18.59 15.09
C ASP A 340 -5.22 17.97 15.46
N LEU A 341 -4.95 16.75 15.01
CA LEU A 341 -3.62 16.14 15.07
C LEU A 341 -2.74 16.69 13.95
N SER A 342 -1.56 17.22 14.29
CA SER A 342 -0.63 17.70 13.26
C SER A 342 -0.14 16.52 12.38
N PRO A 343 0.24 16.77 11.11
CA PRO A 343 0.84 15.74 10.27
C PRO A 343 2.03 15.06 10.95
N GLN A 344 2.84 15.80 11.72
CA GLN A 344 3.97 15.25 12.47
C GLN A 344 3.52 14.28 13.57
N VAL A 345 2.40 14.54 14.24
CA VAL A 345 1.85 13.62 15.25
C VAL A 345 1.25 12.38 14.57
N TRP A 346 0.66 12.54 13.39
CA TRP A 346 0.20 11.41 12.58
C TRP A 346 1.36 10.52 12.13
N ASP A 347 2.40 11.12 11.58
CA ASP A 347 3.59 10.43 11.15
C ASP A 347 4.34 9.85 12.35
N SER A 348 4.27 10.48 13.53
CA SER A 348 4.88 9.97 14.77
C SER A 348 4.15 8.75 15.33
N ILE A 349 2.82 8.76 15.36
CA ILE A 349 2.02 7.66 15.91
C ILE A 349 1.99 6.46 14.95
N TYR A 350 2.00 6.72 13.63
CA TYR A 350 1.68 5.67 12.66
C TYR A 350 2.56 5.60 11.41
N GLY A 351 3.58 6.45 11.27
CA GLY A 351 4.52 6.39 10.17
C GLY A 351 5.30 5.07 10.20
N SER A 352 4.99 4.17 9.26
CA SER A 352 5.60 2.84 9.08
C SER A 352 7.05 2.86 8.56
N GLU A 353 7.77 3.97 8.72
CA GLU A 353 9.11 4.14 8.15
C GLU A 353 10.23 3.70 9.10
N TYR A 354 9.92 3.07 10.24
CA TYR A 354 10.94 2.43 11.08
C TYR A 354 11.75 1.33 10.34
N ALA A 355 11.35 0.91 9.13
CA ALA A 355 12.03 -0.13 8.36
C ALA A 355 12.96 0.38 7.23
N ASN A 356 12.90 1.66 6.83
CA ASN A 356 13.64 2.15 5.64
C ASN A 356 14.71 3.21 5.92
N TYR A 357 14.88 3.65 7.18
CA TYR A 357 15.93 4.61 7.51
C TYR A 357 17.26 3.90 7.77
N GLU A 358 18.07 3.78 6.72
CA GLU A 358 19.47 3.32 6.82
C GLU A 358 20.35 4.29 7.66
N ASN A 359 19.87 5.52 7.93
CA ASN A 359 20.57 6.50 8.76
C ASN A 359 19.93 6.69 10.15
N PRO A 360 20.51 6.07 11.19
CA PRO A 360 20.27 6.32 12.61
C PRO A 360 20.07 7.78 13.02
N GLU A 361 20.84 8.70 12.47
CA GLU A 361 20.79 10.11 12.83
C GLU A 361 19.42 10.76 12.54
N GLU A 362 18.65 10.21 11.60
CA GLU A 362 17.33 10.74 11.22
C GLU A 362 16.22 10.31 12.18
N TRP A 363 16.35 9.16 12.87
CA TRP A 363 15.31 8.65 13.79
C TRP A 363 15.68 8.77 15.28
N LEU A 364 16.94 9.00 15.64
CA LEU A 364 17.35 9.18 17.04
C LEU A 364 16.62 10.35 17.76
N PRO A 365 16.38 11.52 17.13
CA PRO A 365 15.54 12.57 17.74
C PRO A 365 14.12 12.10 18.06
N ARG A 366 13.60 11.13 17.31
CA ARG A 366 12.25 10.56 17.49
C ARG A 366 12.22 9.52 18.60
N ILE A 367 13.23 8.65 18.73
CA ILE A 367 13.36 7.80 19.93
C ILE A 367 13.40 8.66 21.20
N ILE A 368 14.14 9.76 21.16
CA ILE A 368 14.25 10.69 22.30
C ILE A 368 12.86 11.23 22.67
N ALA A 369 12.05 11.61 21.67
CA ALA A 369 10.68 12.07 21.88
C ALA A 369 9.76 10.97 22.42
N ASP A 370 9.92 9.73 21.96
CA ASP A 370 9.16 8.57 22.42
C ASP A 370 9.55 8.18 23.87
N ILE A 371 10.85 8.22 24.20
CA ILE A 371 11.33 8.07 25.59
C ILE A 371 10.73 9.16 26.49
N ASP A 372 10.66 10.41 26.02
CA ASP A 372 10.03 11.51 26.76
C ASP A 372 8.54 11.30 27.00
N LEU A 373 7.80 10.77 26.02
CA LEU A 373 6.39 10.43 26.17
C LEU A 373 6.18 9.33 27.22
N VAL A 374 7.07 8.34 27.27
CA VAL A 374 6.97 7.26 28.26
C VAL A 374 7.36 7.74 29.64
N ILE A 375 8.43 8.53 29.78
CA ILE A 375 8.77 9.19 31.05
C ILE A 375 7.58 10.02 31.54
N ALA A 376 6.96 10.84 30.67
CA ALA A 376 5.78 11.63 31.04
C ALA A 376 4.55 10.78 31.41
N GLY A 377 4.42 9.58 30.82
CA GLY A 377 3.43 8.56 31.18
C GLY A 377 3.67 7.98 32.58
N ILE A 378 4.90 7.58 32.88
CA ILE A 378 5.32 7.04 34.18
C ILE A 378 5.22 8.13 35.27
N GLU A 379 5.59 9.37 34.96
CA GLU A 379 5.50 10.53 35.85
C GLU A 379 4.05 11.05 36.05
N GLY A 380 3.06 10.46 35.37
CA GLY A 380 1.65 10.73 35.61
C GLY A 380 1.07 11.98 34.94
N LYS A 381 1.74 12.54 33.92
CA LYS A 381 1.17 13.62 33.07
C LYS A 381 0.34 13.08 31.90
N ALA A 382 0.67 11.90 31.37
CA ALA A 382 -0.16 11.22 30.37
C ALA A 382 -0.96 10.09 31.03
N LYS A 383 -2.21 10.38 31.43
CA LYS A 383 -3.11 9.39 32.03
C LYS A 383 -3.46 8.31 30.99
N GLY A 384 -2.69 7.21 30.94
CA GLY A 384 -3.08 6.00 30.22
C GLY A 384 -2.06 5.37 29.26
N ILE A 385 -0.80 5.81 29.22
CA ILE A 385 0.26 5.10 28.48
C ILE A 385 1.04 4.23 29.48
N HIS A 386 0.51 3.05 29.80
CA HIS A 386 1.27 2.00 30.50
C HIS A 386 1.33 0.78 29.59
N ARG A 387 2.37 0.72 28.76
CA ARG A 387 2.72 -0.47 27.97
C ARG A 387 4.23 -0.67 27.98
N PRO A 388 4.77 -1.46 28.93
CA PRO A 388 6.19 -1.79 28.99
C PRO A 388 6.73 -2.35 27.66
N ASN A 389 5.90 -3.13 26.93
CA ASN A 389 6.28 -3.74 25.66
C ASN A 389 6.41 -2.73 24.51
N PHE A 390 5.71 -1.60 24.56
CA PHE A 390 5.71 -0.59 23.49
C PHE A 390 7.10 0.05 23.30
N LEU A 391 7.81 0.30 24.41
CA LEU A 391 9.16 0.86 24.37
C LEU A 391 10.16 -0.14 23.78
N ARG A 392 10.05 -1.42 24.13
CA ARG A 392 10.90 -2.46 23.54
C ARG A 392 10.64 -2.59 22.05
N GLU A 393 9.38 -2.64 21.63
CA GLU A 393 8.99 -2.72 20.22
C GLU A 393 9.52 -1.53 19.40
N LEU A 394 9.54 -0.32 19.97
CA LEU A 394 10.15 0.87 19.37
C LEU A 394 11.69 0.82 19.31
N LEU A 395 12.32 0.15 20.26
CA LEU A 395 13.79 0.07 20.39
C LEU A 395 14.40 -1.17 19.71
N VAL A 396 13.61 -2.19 19.36
CA VAL A 396 14.09 -3.37 18.63
C VAL A 396 14.76 -3.01 17.28
N PRO A 397 14.20 -2.10 16.45
CA PRO A 397 14.90 -1.65 15.25
C PRO A 397 16.24 -0.93 15.54
N ALA A 398 16.39 -0.38 16.74
CA ALA A 398 17.53 0.39 17.21
C ALA A 398 18.64 -0.46 17.85
N GLU A 399 18.31 -1.68 18.26
CA GLU A 399 19.09 -2.48 19.21
C GLU A 399 20.52 -2.74 18.72
N ASN A 400 20.69 -3.13 17.45
CA ASN A 400 22.01 -3.36 16.87
C ASN A 400 22.85 -2.07 16.84
N TRP A 401 22.26 -0.94 16.44
CA TRP A 401 22.96 0.34 16.37
C TRP A 401 23.40 0.85 17.76
N LEU A 402 22.51 0.70 18.75
CA LEU A 402 22.77 1.05 20.15
C LEU A 402 23.87 0.17 20.73
N SER A 403 23.79 -1.15 20.51
CA SER A 403 24.78 -2.12 20.96
C SER A 403 26.17 -1.87 20.36
N GLU A 404 26.27 -1.58 19.06
CA GLU A 404 27.54 -1.26 18.38
C GLU A 404 28.25 -0.03 18.98
N ARG A 405 27.49 0.84 19.65
CA ARG A 405 27.99 2.08 20.29
C ARG A 405 28.13 1.96 21.81
N GLY A 406 27.97 0.75 22.35
CA GLY A 406 28.09 0.45 23.78
C GLY A 406 26.91 0.97 24.61
N ILE A 407 25.76 1.18 23.98
CA ILE A 407 24.53 1.56 24.68
C ILE A 407 23.73 0.28 24.93
N GLU A 408 23.73 -0.18 26.18
CA GLU A 408 22.89 -1.31 26.59
C GLU A 408 21.44 -0.85 26.75
N LEU A 409 20.51 -1.60 26.17
CA LEU A 409 19.09 -1.39 26.42
C LEU A 409 18.76 -1.84 27.85
N PRO A 410 17.94 -1.07 28.59
CA PRO A 410 17.47 -1.49 29.91
C PRO A 410 16.67 -2.80 29.79
N ASP A 411 16.83 -3.67 30.78
CA ASP A 411 16.05 -4.92 30.91
C ASP A 411 14.53 -4.60 30.92
N GLU A 412 13.69 -5.52 30.45
CA GLU A 412 12.23 -5.36 30.40
C GLU A 412 11.63 -5.01 31.77
N ASP A 413 12.17 -5.63 32.82
CA ASP A 413 11.76 -5.37 34.20
C ASP A 413 12.19 -3.97 34.69
N ASN A 414 13.16 -3.35 34.02
CA ASN A 414 13.74 -2.06 34.39
C ASN A 414 13.24 -0.87 33.55
N ILE A 415 12.59 -1.10 32.40
CA ILE A 415 12.00 -0.04 31.54
C ILE A 415 10.99 0.86 32.29
N ASN A 416 10.48 0.41 33.43
CA ASN A 416 9.60 1.21 34.30
C ASN A 416 10.34 2.23 35.19
N LYS A 417 11.67 2.29 35.14
CA LYS A 417 12.49 3.22 35.93
C LYS A 417 12.85 4.43 35.08
N ILE A 418 12.24 5.57 35.42
CA ILE A 418 12.49 6.88 34.79
C ILE A 418 13.99 7.19 34.70
N ASP A 419 14.77 6.88 35.75
CA ASP A 419 16.20 7.15 35.78
C ASP A 419 16.98 6.42 34.68
N GLU A 420 16.60 5.19 34.35
CA GLU A 420 17.26 4.40 33.29
C GLU A 420 16.87 4.92 31.90
N LEU A 421 15.61 5.32 31.71
CA LEU A 421 15.16 5.99 30.48
C LEU A 421 15.86 7.34 30.27
N LEU A 422 16.10 8.10 31.34
CA LEU A 422 16.85 9.36 31.31
C LEU A 422 18.35 9.15 31.02
N ILE A 423 18.92 8.01 31.43
CA ILE A 423 20.28 7.61 31.09
C ILE A 423 20.36 7.24 29.60
N LEU A 424 19.44 6.40 29.12
CA LEU A 424 19.33 6.01 27.71
C LEU A 424 19.17 7.24 26.81
N LYS A 425 18.24 8.14 27.15
CA LYS A 425 18.01 9.42 26.45
C LYS A 425 19.29 10.24 26.34
N ARG A 426 20.00 10.45 27.46
CA ARG A 426 21.25 11.22 27.46
C ARG A 426 22.33 10.56 26.62
N SER A 427 22.48 9.24 26.71
CA SER A 427 23.47 8.50 25.93
C SER A 427 23.22 8.63 24.43
N ILE A 428 21.96 8.53 24.01
CA ILE A 428 21.55 8.78 22.62
C ILE A 428 21.86 10.23 22.21
N GLN A 429 21.50 11.23 23.03
CA GLN A 429 21.74 12.66 22.76
C GLN A 429 23.24 13.01 22.62
N GLU A 430 24.08 12.45 23.49
CA GLU A 430 25.53 12.63 23.45
C GLU A 430 26.13 12.02 22.19
N LYS A 431 25.61 10.89 21.70
CA LYS A 431 26.06 10.25 20.46
C LYS A 431 25.57 10.94 19.18
N ILE A 432 24.44 11.65 19.22
CA ILE A 432 24.01 12.51 18.10
C ILE A 432 24.91 13.76 18.01
N SER A 433 25.37 14.26 19.16
CA SER A 433 26.12 15.51 19.24
C SER A 433 27.62 15.38 18.91
N ASN A 434 28.15 14.16 18.92
CA ASN A 434 29.55 13.82 18.63
C ASN A 434 29.64 13.08 17.30
#